data_AF-A0A816IX52-F1
#
_entry.id   AF-A0A816IX52-F1
#
_cell.length_a   1.000
_cell.length_b   1.000
_cell.length_c   1.000
_cell.angle_alpha   90.00
_cell.angle_beta   90.00
_cell.angle_gamma   90.00
#
_symmetry.space_group_name_H-M   'P 1'
#
loop_
_entity.id
_entity.type
_entity.pdbx_description
1 polymer ?
#
loop_
_entity_poly.entity_id
_entity_poly.type
_entity_poly.pdbx_seq_one_letter_code
_entity_poly.pdbx_strand_id
1 'polypeptide(L)' 'ILTGLAVKEVEGQNRMCHRILSQIDCGAGSCGALCLQLWKGTGKCFQLIDQTFACLCNFPCNS' A
#
# COMPACT_ATOMS: atom_id res chain seq x y z
N ILE A 1 -4.23 -23.65 2.80
CA ILE A 1 -3.15 -22.79 3.33
C ILE A 1 -3.17 -21.51 2.49
N LEU A 2 -3.75 -20.42 2.99
CA LEU A 2 -3.63 -19.12 2.31
C LEU A 2 -2.31 -18.50 2.75
N THR A 3 -1.29 -18.66 1.90
CA THR A 3 0.00 -17.98 2.07
C THR A 3 -0.21 -16.49 1.85
N GLY A 4 -0.31 -15.74 2.96
CA GLY A 4 -0.16 -14.30 2.96
C GLY A 4 1.23 -13.95 2.44
N LEU A 5 1.29 -13.42 1.22
CA LEU A 5 2.51 -12.92 0.62
C LEU A 5 2.98 -11.70 1.42
N ALA A 6 3.83 -11.95 2.42
CA ALA A 6 4.62 -10.91 3.05
C ALA A 6 5.66 -10.44 2.01
N VAL A 7 5.33 -9.35 1.33
CA VAL A 7 6.28 -8.62 0.47
C VAL A 7 7.46 -8.18 1.33
N LYS A 8 8.62 -8.81 1.14
CA LYS A 8 9.88 -8.38 1.72
C LYS A 8 10.31 -7.07 1.04
N GLU A 9 10.19 -5.97 1.77
CA GLU A 9 10.63 -4.65 1.34
C GLU A 9 12.17 -4.60 1.41
N VAL A 10 12.82 -4.32 0.27
CA VAL A 10 14.27 -4.12 0.15
C VAL A 10 14.62 -2.80 0.85
N GLU A 11 15.40 -2.90 1.92
CA GLU A 11 15.82 -1.80 2.79
C GLU A 11 16.88 -0.92 2.12
N GLY A 12 16.44 0.18 1.52
CA GLY A 12 17.29 1.28 1.05
C GLY A 12 17.15 2.50 1.97
N GLN A 13 17.94 2.56 3.04
CA GLN A 13 18.45 3.76 3.75
C GLN A 13 17.51 4.91 4.18
N ASN A 14 16.20 4.71 4.20
CA ASN A 14 15.25 5.42 5.05
C ASN A 14 14.19 4.38 5.42
N ARG A 15 13.85 4.16 6.71
CA ARG A 15 12.90 3.10 7.10
C ARG A 15 11.50 3.44 6.59
N MET A 16 11.24 3.10 5.34
CA MET A 16 9.95 3.22 4.68
C MET A 16 9.22 1.91 4.86
N CYS A 17 7.99 2.02 5.33
CA CYS A 17 7.06 0.92 5.52
C CYS A 17 6.07 0.91 4.36
N HIS A 18 5.70 -0.28 3.92
CA HIS A 18 4.76 -0.48 2.85
C HIS A 18 3.55 -1.28 3.33
N ARG A 19 2.34 -0.89 2.92
CA ARG A 19 1.09 -1.60 3.23
C ARG A 19 0.26 -1.77 1.98
N ILE A 20 -0.21 -2.99 1.75
CA ILE A 20 -1.18 -3.30 0.70
C ILE A 20 -2.56 -3.35 1.35
N LEU A 21 -3.48 -2.54 0.83
CA LEU A 21 -4.89 -2.56 1.20
C LEU A 21 -5.67 -3.15 0.03
N SER A 22 -6.21 -4.36 0.21
CA SER A 22 -7.09 -5.03 -0.74
C SER A 22 -8.53 -4.53 -0.59
N GLN A 23 -9.33 -4.64 -1.66
CA GLN A 23 -10.74 -4.23 -1.69
C GLN A 23 -10.97 -2.73 -1.46
N ILE A 24 -10.02 -1.89 -1.87
CA ILE A 24 -10.22 -0.44 -1.88
C ILE A 24 -10.74 -0.04 -3.26
N ASP A 25 -11.83 0.73 -3.28
CA ASP A 25 -12.27 1.39 -4.49
C ASP A 25 -11.18 2.36 -4.94
N CYS A 26 -10.46 2.00 -5.98
CA CYS A 26 -9.39 2.77 -6.59
C CYS A 26 -9.90 3.89 -7.50
N GLY A 27 -11.03 4.52 -7.13
CA GLY A 27 -11.49 5.77 -7.72
C GLY A 27 -10.46 6.90 -7.63
N ALA A 28 -10.60 7.92 -8.48
CA ALA A 28 -9.65 9.03 -8.58
C ALA A 28 -9.41 9.70 -7.22
N GLY A 29 -8.24 9.44 -6.61
CA GLY A 29 -7.79 10.10 -5.39
C GLY A 29 -7.99 9.32 -4.08
N SER A 30 -8.73 8.21 -4.06
CA SER A 30 -9.05 7.49 -2.81
C SER A 30 -7.80 6.90 -2.13
N CYS A 31 -6.97 6.17 -2.87
CA CYS A 31 -5.80 5.48 -2.34
C CYS A 31 -4.73 6.47 -1.85
N GLY A 32 -4.45 7.51 -2.63
CA GLY A 32 -3.49 8.55 -2.24
C GLY A 32 -3.94 9.32 -1.00
N ALA A 33 -5.20 9.75 -0.97
CA ALA A 33 -5.76 10.46 0.18
C ALA A 33 -5.80 9.57 1.44
N LEU A 34 -6.14 8.29 1.30
CA LEU A 34 -6.19 7.35 2.42
C LEU A 34 -4.80 7.12 3.03
N CYS A 35 -3.78 6.83 2.22
CA CYS A 35 -2.42 6.64 2.72
C CYS A 35 -1.87 7.93 3.38
N LEU A 36 -2.24 9.09 2.85
CA LEU A 36 -1.89 10.39 3.41
C LEU A 36 -2.55 10.61 4.78
N GLN A 37 -3.84 10.31 4.91
CA GLN A 37 -4.58 10.47 6.16
C GLN A 37 -4.10 9.51 7.26
N LEU A 38 -3.84 8.24 6.93
CA LEU A 38 -3.49 7.21 7.92
C LEU A 38 -2.03 7.29 8.36
N TRP A 39 -1.11 7.49 7.42
CA TRP A 39 0.32 7.33 7.67
C TRP A 39 1.19 8.49 7.20
N LYS A 40 0.57 9.60 6.77
CA LYS A 40 1.27 10.72 6.13
C LYS A 40 2.14 10.25 4.95
N GLY A 41 1.66 9.21 4.26
CA GLY A 41 2.37 8.53 3.18
C GLY A 41 1.79 8.85 1.80
N THR A 42 2.30 8.12 0.81
CA THR A 42 1.83 8.16 -0.58
C THR A 42 1.18 6.84 -0.97
N GLY A 43 0.15 6.89 -1.83
CA GLY A 43 -0.61 5.72 -2.26
C GLY A 43 -0.59 5.53 -3.76
N LYS A 44 -0.49 4.28 -4.24
CA LYS A 44 -0.63 3.91 -5.64
C LYS A 44 -1.62 2.76 -5.81
N CYS A 45 -2.57 2.93 -6.73
CA CYS A 45 -3.46 1.84 -7.11
C CYS A 45 -2.81 0.93 -8.15
N PHE A 46 -2.99 -0.37 -7.98
CA PHE A 46 -2.58 -1.39 -8.93
C PHE A 46 -3.64 -2.48 -9.04
N GLN A 47 -3.74 -3.10 -10.21
CA GLN A 47 -4.68 -4.18 -10.47
C GLN A 47 -4.06 -5.53 -10.10
N LEU A 48 -4.82 -6.40 -9.45
CA LEU A 48 -4.47 -7.79 -9.17
C LEU A 48 -4.88 -8.71 -10.32
N ILE A 49 -4.36 -9.94 -10.28
CA ILE A 49 -4.59 -10.99 -11.27
C ILE A 49 -6.09 -11.34 -11.39
N ASP A 50 -6.85 -11.22 -10.29
CA ASP A 50 -8.29 -11.49 -10.22
C ASP A 50 -9.17 -10.31 -10.67
N GLN A 51 -8.59 -9.33 -11.38
CA GLN A 51 -9.23 -8.10 -11.83
C GLN A 51 -9.69 -7.16 -10.71
N THR A 52 -9.33 -7.44 -9.45
CA THR A 52 -9.57 -6.51 -8.35
C THR A 52 -8.48 -5.43 -8.30
N PHE A 53 -8.75 -4.34 -7.60
CA PHE A 53 -7.75 -3.30 -7.35
C PHE A 53 -7.27 -3.35 -5.90
N ALA A 54 -5.98 -3.06 -5.69
CA ALA A 54 -5.42 -2.79 -4.38
C ALA A 54 -4.66 -1.47 -4.37
N CYS A 55 -4.51 -0.95 -3.16
CA CYS A 55 -3.78 0.26 -2.87
C CYS A 55 -2.46 -0.10 -2.17
N LEU A 56 -1.34 0.32 -2.74
CA LEU A 56 -0.01 0.26 -2.12
C LEU A 56 0.29 1.60 -1.46
N CYS A 57 0.33 1.62 -0.13
CA CYS A 57 0.80 2.76 0.65
C CYS A 57 2.29 2.64 0.94
N ASN A 58 3.00 3.77 0.84
CA ASN A 58 4.41 3.92 1.17
C ASN A 58 4.52 5.08 2.16
N PHE A 59 5.01 4.82 3.36
CA PHE A 59 5.02 5.80 4.46
C PHE A 59 6.26 5.62 5.35
N PRO A 60 6.71 6.67 6.06
CA PRO A 60 7.79 6.50 7.03
C PRO A 60 7.33 5.56 8.16
N CYS A 61 8.14 4.56 8.50
CA CYS A 61 7.89 3.75 9.68
C CYS A 61 7.98 4.65 10.91
N ASN A 62 6.90 4.78 11.68
CA ASN A 62 7.03 5.35 13.04
C ASN A 62 7.88 4.38 13.86
N SER A 63 8.95 4.92 14.47
CA SER A 63 9.90 4.16 15.28
C SER A 63 9.31 3.64 16.58
#